data_AF-A0A454WA72-F1
#
_entry.id   AF-A0A454WA72-F1
#
_cell.length_a   1.000
_cell.length_b   1.000
_cell.length_c   1.000
_cell.angle_alpha   90.00
_cell.angle_beta   90.00
_cell.angle_gamma   90.00
#
_symmetry.space_group_name_H-M   'P 1'
#
loop_
_entity.id
_entity.type
_entity.pdbx_description
1 polymer ?
#
loop_
_entity_poly.entity_id
_entity_poly.type
_entity_poly.pdbx_seq_one_letter_code
_entity_poly.pdbx_strand_id
1 'polypeptide(L)'
;MPVTRARYEALKNAHAALKQKYKETTREQQNHSRTDRLTAATITRLHDETTALRGIVATLILQLEGSGRYEDATALRRQILDAGLDLTDEISARAPLPGARLAPRQYTPAEAALRADLRRAREALGAMEARCLEVQRVNEAQDAILRDAAARAVGSAA
;
A
#
# COMPACT_ATOMS: atom_id res chain seq x y z
N MET A 1 77.19 26.83 -24.06
CA MET A 1 77.25 26.32 -22.66
C MET A 1 77.15 24.80 -22.70
N PRO A 2 78.26 24.05 -22.53
CA PRO A 2 78.22 22.59 -22.52
C PRO A 2 77.45 22.08 -21.29
N VAL A 3 76.54 21.15 -21.49
CA VAL A 3 75.80 20.50 -20.40
C VAL A 3 76.79 19.64 -19.63
N THR A 4 76.97 19.93 -18.34
CA THR A 4 77.84 19.13 -17.47
C THR A 4 77.26 17.72 -17.30
N ARG A 5 78.11 16.70 -17.19
CA ARG A 5 77.69 15.29 -17.01
C ARG A 5 76.71 15.11 -15.85
N ALA A 6 76.91 15.85 -14.76
CA ALA A 6 76.01 15.88 -13.61
C ALA A 6 74.60 16.37 -13.96
N ARG A 7 74.48 17.39 -14.82
CA ARG A 7 73.20 17.93 -15.28
C ARG A 7 72.47 16.95 -16.21
N TYR A 8 73.21 16.20 -17.03
CA TYR A 8 72.62 15.15 -17.88
C TYR A 8 72.05 14.00 -17.05
N GLU A 9 72.79 13.48 -16.06
CA GLU A 9 72.31 12.42 -15.18
C GLU A 9 71.11 12.88 -14.32
N ALA A 10 71.14 14.11 -13.81
CA ALA A 10 70.01 14.68 -13.09
C ALA A 10 68.74 14.75 -13.95
N LEU A 11 68.87 15.14 -15.23
CA LEU A 11 67.74 15.23 -16.15
C LEU A 11 67.20 13.85 -16.55
N LYS A 12 68.09 12.86 -16.73
CA LYS A 12 67.73 11.46 -16.97
C LYS A 12 66.95 10.86 -15.79
N ASN A 13 67.41 11.11 -14.56
CA ASN A 13 66.73 10.67 -13.35
C ASN A 13 65.39 11.36 -13.14
N ALA A 14 65.31 12.68 -13.39
CA ALA A 14 64.05 13.42 -13.34
C ALA A 14 63.03 12.90 -14.36
N HIS A 15 63.46 12.61 -15.58
CA HIS A 15 62.60 12.02 -16.62
C HIS A 15 62.13 10.61 -16.26
N ALA A 16 63.00 9.78 -15.68
CA ALA A 16 62.63 8.46 -15.18
C ALA A 16 61.59 8.52 -14.05
N ALA A 17 61.77 9.45 -13.10
CA ALA A 17 60.84 9.68 -12.00
C ALA A 17 59.47 10.20 -12.50
N LEU A 18 59.46 11.13 -13.46
CA LEU A 18 58.22 11.61 -14.10
C LEU A 18 57.46 10.48 -14.80
N LYS A 19 58.18 9.60 -15.52
CA LYS A 19 57.59 8.43 -16.17
C LYS A 19 57.00 7.43 -15.16
N GLN A 20 57.63 7.26 -13.99
CA GLN A 20 57.08 6.44 -12.92
C GLN A 20 55.81 7.05 -12.33
N LYS A 21 55.82 8.35 -11.97
CA LYS A 21 54.63 9.04 -11.48
C LYS A 21 53.46 8.97 -12.45
N TYR A 22 53.70 9.16 -13.75
CA TYR A 22 52.64 9.03 -14.75
C TYR A 22 52.03 7.61 -14.81
N LYS A 23 52.85 6.57 -14.65
CA LYS A 23 52.38 5.18 -14.57
C LYS A 23 51.60 4.91 -13.29
N GLU A 24 51.99 5.52 -12.18
CA GLU A 24 51.30 5.41 -10.90
C GLU A 24 49.93 6.09 -10.97
N THR A 25 49.86 7.34 -11.45
CA THR A 25 48.60 8.08 -11.58
C THR A 25 47.62 7.39 -12.54
N THR A 26 48.12 6.82 -13.64
CA THR A 26 47.25 6.06 -14.55
C THR A 26 46.73 4.76 -13.92
N ARG A 27 47.54 4.07 -13.11
CA ARG A 27 47.08 2.90 -12.34
C ARG A 27 46.06 3.28 -11.28
N GLU A 28 46.27 4.38 -10.57
CA GLU A 28 45.32 4.91 -9.58
C GLU A 28 43.98 5.27 -10.23
N GLN A 29 44.01 5.97 -11.37
CA GLN A 29 42.79 6.28 -12.13
C GLN A 29 42.06 5.02 -12.62
N GLN A 30 42.80 4.00 -13.07
CA GLN A 30 42.21 2.72 -13.47
C GLN A 30 41.60 1.99 -12.27
N ASN A 31 42.26 2.01 -11.12
CA ASN A 31 41.75 1.42 -9.89
C ASN A 31 40.50 2.15 -9.41
N HIS A 32 40.48 3.48 -9.41
CA HIS A 32 39.30 4.27 -9.08
C HIS A 32 38.13 4.02 -10.03
N SER A 33 38.38 4.02 -11.34
CA SER A 33 37.34 3.68 -12.32
C SER A 33 36.80 2.27 -12.12
N ARG A 34 37.65 1.31 -11.73
CA ARG A 34 37.23 -0.05 -11.41
C ARG A 34 36.39 -0.09 -10.12
N THR A 35 36.80 0.61 -9.07
CA THR A 35 36.02 0.66 -7.82
C THR A 35 34.66 1.30 -8.07
N ASP A 36 34.61 2.40 -8.82
CA ASP A 36 33.35 3.09 -9.14
C ASP A 36 32.39 2.17 -9.90
N ARG A 37 32.90 1.40 -10.88
CA ARG A 37 32.11 0.41 -11.61
C ARG A 37 31.58 -0.70 -10.71
N LEU A 38 32.40 -1.21 -9.80
CA LEU A 38 31.96 -2.25 -8.85
C LEU A 38 30.90 -1.71 -7.90
N THR A 39 31.11 -0.52 -7.35
CA THR A 39 30.14 0.16 -6.49
C THR A 39 28.82 0.41 -7.22
N ALA A 40 28.87 0.91 -8.45
CA ALA A 40 27.68 1.10 -9.27
C ALA A 40 26.94 -0.23 -9.51
N ALA A 41 27.65 -1.30 -9.85
CA ALA A 41 27.04 -2.62 -10.04
C ALA A 41 26.39 -3.14 -8.75
N THR A 42 27.02 -2.94 -7.59
CA THR A 42 26.43 -3.28 -6.30
C THR A 42 25.17 -2.47 -6.00
N ILE A 43 25.18 -1.16 -6.27
CA ILE A 43 24.00 -0.30 -6.09
C ILE A 43 22.85 -0.78 -6.96
N THR A 44 23.09 -1.04 -8.25
CA THR A 44 22.06 -1.57 -9.16
C THR A 44 21.49 -2.88 -8.65
N ARG A 45 22.34 -3.82 -8.23
CA ARG A 45 21.89 -5.10 -7.69
C ARG A 45 21.02 -4.94 -6.44
N LEU A 46 21.44 -4.10 -5.49
CA LEU A 46 20.67 -3.85 -4.27
C LEU A 46 19.33 -3.18 -4.58
N HIS A 47 19.30 -2.29 -5.58
CA HIS A 47 18.07 -1.67 -6.05
C HIS A 47 17.10 -2.71 -6.64
N ASP A 48 17.60 -3.63 -7.45
CA ASP A 48 16.79 -4.72 -8.04
C ASP A 48 16.25 -5.66 -6.96
N GLU A 49 17.10 -6.07 -6.01
CA GLU A 49 16.71 -6.91 -4.87
C GLU A 49 15.64 -6.21 -4.01
N THR A 50 15.81 -4.91 -3.73
CA THR A 50 14.82 -4.12 -2.97
C THR A 50 13.50 -4.04 -3.72
N THR A 51 13.53 -3.82 -5.03
CA THR A 51 12.33 -3.76 -5.88
C THR A 51 11.59 -5.10 -5.90
N ALA A 52 12.33 -6.21 -5.96
CA ALA A 52 11.76 -7.55 -5.88
C ALA A 52 11.08 -7.78 -4.52
N LEU A 53 11.74 -7.43 -3.41
CA LEU A 53 11.17 -7.54 -2.07
C LEU A 53 9.88 -6.72 -1.91
N ARG A 54 9.87 -5.47 -2.39
CA ARG A 54 8.67 -4.61 -2.40
C ARG A 54 7.52 -5.28 -3.16
N GLY A 55 7.81 -5.88 -4.31
CA GLY A 55 6.83 -6.64 -5.10
C GLY A 55 6.28 -7.88 -4.39
N ILE A 56 7.13 -8.64 -3.68
CA ILE A 56 6.72 -9.80 -2.89
C ILE A 56 5.76 -9.37 -1.77
N VAL A 57 6.12 -8.31 -1.03
CA VAL A 57 5.30 -7.79 0.07
C VAL A 57 3.95 -7.27 -0.43
N ALA A 58 3.92 -6.52 -1.53
CA ALA A 58 2.67 -6.07 -2.14
C ALA A 58 1.76 -7.25 -2.53
N THR A 59 2.34 -8.33 -3.07
CA THR A 59 1.61 -9.55 -3.44
C THR A 59 1.04 -10.25 -2.21
N LEU A 60 1.81 -10.34 -1.12
CA LEU A 60 1.35 -10.91 0.14
C LEU A 60 0.17 -10.14 0.73
N ILE A 61 0.22 -8.81 0.71
CA ILE A 61 -0.90 -7.95 1.16
C ILE A 61 -2.17 -8.28 0.35
N LEU A 62 -2.06 -8.35 -0.98
CA LEU A 62 -3.18 -8.69 -1.85
C LEU A 62 -3.72 -10.11 -1.60
N GLN A 63 -2.86 -11.08 -1.30
CA GLN A 63 -3.27 -12.44 -0.94
C GLN A 63 -3.98 -12.51 0.41
N LEU A 64 -3.51 -11.75 1.42
CA LEU A 64 -4.18 -11.64 2.71
C LEU A 64 -5.57 -11.01 2.55
N GLU A 65 -5.68 -9.95 1.76
CA GLU A 65 -6.96 -9.32 1.43
C GLU A 65 -7.89 -10.28 0.67
N GLY A 66 -7.36 -10.98 -0.34
CA GLY A 66 -8.12 -11.97 -1.12
C GLY A 66 -8.57 -13.20 -0.34
N SER A 67 -7.82 -13.58 0.71
CA SER A 67 -8.20 -14.67 1.62
C SER A 67 -9.12 -14.21 2.77
N GLY A 68 -9.43 -12.92 2.85
CA GLY A 68 -10.30 -12.36 3.89
C GLY A 68 -9.61 -12.04 5.21
N ARG A 69 -8.28 -12.16 5.26
CA ARG A 69 -7.42 -11.82 6.42
C ARG A 69 -7.09 -10.33 6.41
N TYR A 70 -8.13 -9.49 6.45
CA TYR A 70 -7.99 -8.04 6.32
C TYR A 70 -7.23 -7.40 7.49
N GLU A 71 -7.38 -7.93 8.71
CA GLU A 71 -6.65 -7.42 9.88
C GLU A 71 -5.15 -7.64 9.73
N ASP A 72 -4.74 -8.83 9.29
CA ASP A 72 -3.34 -9.15 9.00
C ASP A 72 -2.78 -8.29 7.86
N ALA A 73 -3.55 -8.10 6.79
CA ALA A 73 -3.18 -7.20 5.70
C ALA A 73 -3.00 -5.75 6.19
N THR A 74 -3.90 -5.27 7.05
CA THR A 74 -3.86 -3.91 7.60
C THR A 74 -2.69 -3.73 8.56
N ALA A 75 -2.43 -4.73 9.42
CA ALA A 75 -1.28 -4.74 10.31
C ALA A 75 0.03 -4.70 9.52
N LEU A 76 0.13 -5.50 8.46
CA LEU A 76 1.29 -5.52 7.58
C LEU A 76 1.47 -4.17 6.86
N ARG A 77 0.41 -3.57 6.31
CA ARG A 77 0.43 -2.23 5.71
C ARG A 77 0.93 -1.17 6.71
N ARG A 78 0.48 -1.22 7.96
CA ARG A 78 0.95 -0.30 9.02
C ARG A 78 2.42 -0.49 9.33
N GLN A 79 2.89 -1.74 9.52
CA GLN A 79 4.31 -2.03 9.77
C GLN A 79 5.22 -1.48 8.65
N ILE A 80 4.76 -1.56 7.40
CA ILE A 80 5.51 -1.07 6.23
C ILE A 80 5.53 0.46 6.21
N LEU A 81 4.41 1.11 6.51
CA LEU A 81 4.33 2.56 6.64
C LEU A 81 5.18 3.08 7.80
N ASP A 82 5.18 2.39 8.94
CA ASP A 82 6.02 2.71 10.11
C ASP A 82 7.51 2.56 9.79
N ALA A 83 7.85 1.63 8.88
CA ALA A 83 9.20 1.50 8.32
C ALA A 83 9.54 2.58 7.27
N GLY A 84 8.63 3.54 7.00
CA GLY A 84 8.81 4.63 6.06
C GLY A 84 8.69 4.23 4.59
N LEU A 85 8.11 3.07 4.30
CA LEU A 85 7.92 2.57 2.95
C LEU A 85 6.45 2.75 2.53
N ASP A 86 6.24 3.38 1.38
CA ASP A 86 4.94 3.38 0.71
C ASP A 86 4.95 2.34 -0.42
N LEU A 87 4.00 1.41 -0.39
CA LEU A 87 3.82 0.36 -1.41
C LEU A 87 2.52 0.55 -2.22
N THR A 88 1.89 1.71 -2.13
CA THR A 88 0.59 1.96 -2.76
C THR A 88 0.63 1.74 -4.26
N ASP A 89 1.69 2.18 -4.93
CA ASP A 89 1.87 2.00 -6.37
C ASP A 89 2.13 0.53 -6.72
N GLU A 90 2.96 -0.18 -5.94
CA GLU A 90 3.26 -1.60 -6.15
C GLU A 90 2.05 -2.49 -5.96
N ILE A 91 1.20 -2.17 -4.99
CA ILE A 91 -0.06 -2.85 -4.71
C ILE A 91 -1.03 -2.56 -5.86
N SER A 92 -1.19 -1.29 -6.25
CA SER A 92 -2.07 -0.88 -7.36
C SER A 92 -1.70 -1.56 -8.66
N ALA A 93 -0.40 -1.64 -8.99
CA ALA A 93 0.10 -2.28 -10.20
C ALA A 93 -0.15 -3.81 -10.24
N ARG A 94 -0.33 -4.43 -9.07
CA ARG A 94 -0.55 -5.88 -8.93
C ARG A 94 -1.99 -6.23 -8.56
N ALA A 95 -2.83 -5.24 -8.33
CA ALA A 95 -4.21 -5.45 -7.97
C ALA A 95 -4.94 -6.20 -9.09
N PRO A 96 -5.84 -7.14 -8.75
CA PRO A 96 -6.65 -7.81 -9.76
C PRO A 96 -7.44 -6.77 -10.58
N LEU A 97 -7.55 -6.99 -11.89
CA LEU A 97 -8.38 -6.17 -12.77
C LEU A 97 -9.82 -6.07 -12.21
N PRO A 98 -10.50 -4.93 -12.37
CA PRO A 98 -11.89 -4.79 -11.94
C PRO A 98 -12.76 -5.84 -12.64
N GLY A 99 -13.25 -6.81 -11.88
CA GLY A 99 -14.01 -7.97 -12.38
C GLY A 99 -13.34 -9.33 -12.18
N ALA A 100 -12.06 -9.37 -11.77
CA ALA A 100 -11.43 -10.60 -11.35
C ALA A 100 -12.12 -11.12 -10.07
N ARG A 101 -12.74 -12.30 -10.17
CA ARG A 101 -13.31 -12.99 -9.00
C ARG A 101 -12.16 -13.39 -8.09
N LEU A 102 -11.99 -12.64 -7.00
CA LEU A 102 -11.21 -13.09 -5.85
C LEU A 102 -11.78 -14.44 -5.38
N ALA A 103 -10.90 -15.32 -4.92
CA ALA A 103 -11.31 -16.59 -4.35
C ALA A 103 -12.35 -16.33 -3.24
N PRO A 104 -13.42 -17.14 -3.14
CA PRO A 104 -14.42 -16.94 -2.10
C PRO A 104 -13.75 -17.00 -0.73
N ARG A 105 -13.96 -15.97 0.09
CA ARG A 105 -13.46 -15.93 1.48
C ARG A 105 -13.89 -17.19 2.20
N GLN A 106 -12.93 -17.92 2.73
CA GLN A 106 -13.19 -19.05 3.62
C GLN A 106 -13.42 -18.47 5.02
N TYR A 107 -14.68 -18.46 5.46
CA TYR A 107 -15.01 -18.06 6.82
C TYR A 107 -14.67 -19.19 7.77
N THR A 108 -14.15 -18.85 8.95
CA THR A 108 -14.07 -19.83 10.03
C THR A 108 -15.48 -20.21 10.50
N PRO A 109 -15.67 -21.37 11.16
CA PRO A 109 -16.98 -21.75 11.70
C PRO A 109 -17.58 -20.69 12.65
N ALA A 110 -16.74 -20.02 13.45
CA ALA A 110 -17.15 -18.96 14.36
C ALA A 110 -17.64 -17.71 13.61
N GLU A 111 -16.92 -17.28 12.57
CA GLU A 111 -17.32 -16.15 11.72
C GLU A 111 -18.61 -16.44 10.95
N ALA A 112 -18.79 -17.68 10.47
CA ALA A 112 -19.99 -18.10 9.78
C ALA A 112 -21.22 -18.03 10.71
N ALA A 113 -21.08 -18.48 11.96
CA ALA A 113 -22.12 -18.37 12.98
C ALA A 113 -22.48 -16.91 13.26
N LEU A 114 -21.48 -16.06 13.49
CA LEU A 114 -21.69 -14.63 13.76
C LEU A 114 -22.37 -13.90 12.58
N ARG A 115 -22.04 -14.28 11.34
CA ARG A 115 -22.72 -13.77 10.15
C ARG A 115 -24.17 -14.21 10.06
N ALA A 116 -24.47 -15.47 10.40
CA ALA A 116 -25.84 -15.95 10.45
C ALA A 116 -26.66 -15.20 11.51
N ASP A 117 -26.06 -14.93 12.67
CA ASP A 117 -26.69 -14.15 13.74
C ASP A 117 -26.97 -12.71 13.31
N LEU A 118 -25.99 -12.04 12.69
CA LEU A 118 -26.18 -10.70 12.13
C LEU A 118 -27.26 -10.63 11.07
N ARG A 119 -27.35 -11.65 10.22
CA ARG A 119 -28.42 -11.73 9.21
C ARG A 119 -29.80 -11.85 9.86
N ARG A 120 -29.94 -12.74 10.84
CA ARG A 120 -31.19 -12.89 11.61
C ARG A 120 -31.57 -11.61 12.33
N ALA A 121 -30.59 -10.92 12.93
CA ALA A 121 -30.82 -9.64 13.60
C ALA A 121 -31.29 -8.55 12.63
N ARG A 122 -30.71 -8.47 11.42
CA ARG A 122 -31.14 -7.51 10.39
C ARG A 122 -32.55 -7.78 9.86
N GLU A 123 -32.87 -9.05 9.62
CA GLU A 123 -34.22 -9.45 9.20
C GLU A 123 -35.26 -9.11 10.28
N ALA A 124 -34.94 -9.37 11.55
CA ALA A 124 -35.78 -8.98 12.68
C ALA A 124 -35.95 -7.46 12.80
N LEU A 125 -34.89 -6.69 12.59
CA LEU A 125 -34.95 -5.23 12.62
C LEU A 125 -35.85 -4.68 11.51
N GLY A 126 -35.68 -5.16 10.27
CA GLY A 126 -36.53 -4.75 9.15
C GLY A 126 -38.01 -5.11 9.37
N ALA A 127 -38.29 -6.25 10.00
CA ALA A 127 -39.65 -6.62 10.37
C ALA A 127 -40.24 -5.69 11.45
N MET A 128 -39.43 -5.21 12.40
CA MET A 128 -39.87 -4.23 13.40
C MET A 128 -40.12 -2.85 12.79
N GLU A 129 -39.23 -2.38 11.91
CA GLU A 129 -39.42 -1.13 11.17
C GLU A 129 -40.73 -1.15 10.37
N ALA A 130 -41.03 -2.26 9.68
CA ALA A 130 -42.29 -2.42 8.95
C ALA A 130 -43.52 -2.33 9.88
N ARG A 131 -43.48 -2.95 11.06
CA ARG A 131 -44.55 -2.86 12.06
C ARG A 131 -44.73 -1.45 12.60
N CYS A 132 -43.64 -0.74 12.87
CA CYS A 132 -43.72 0.66 13.32
C CYS A 132 -44.40 1.55 12.27
N LEU A 133 -44.06 1.38 11.00
CA LEU A 133 -44.70 2.11 9.89
C LEU A 133 -46.19 1.76 9.73
N GLU A 134 -46.59 0.53 10.04
CA GLU A 134 -47.98 0.12 10.04
C GLU A 134 -48.76 0.78 11.19
N VAL A 135 -48.22 0.76 12.40
CA VAL A 135 -48.84 1.41 13.56
C VAL A 135 -48.96 2.92 13.34
N GLN A 136 -47.93 3.57 12.77
CA GLN A 136 -48.00 4.98 12.39
C GLN A 136 -49.16 5.26 11.42
N ARG A 137 -49.30 4.45 10.37
CA ARG A 137 -50.42 4.57 9.41
C ARG A 137 -51.78 4.42 10.08
N VAL A 138 -51.94 3.47 11.00
CA VAL A 138 -53.19 3.28 11.74
C VAL A 138 -53.49 4.48 12.62
N ASN A 139 -52.50 5.01 13.35
CA ASN A 139 -52.68 6.19 14.19
C ASN A 139 -53.07 7.42 13.36
N GLU A 140 -52.42 7.66 12.23
CA GLU A 140 -52.75 8.76 11.32
C GLU A 140 -54.19 8.65 10.78
N ALA A 141 -54.64 7.44 10.45
CA ALA A 141 -56.01 7.18 10.02
C ALA A 141 -57.03 7.42 11.15
N GLN A 142 -56.73 6.98 12.38
CA GLN A 142 -57.59 7.22 13.54
C GLN A 142 -57.70 8.72 13.87
N ASP A 143 -56.58 9.44 13.83
CA ASP A 143 -56.55 10.89 14.04
C ASP A 143 -57.40 11.63 13.00
N ALA A 144 -57.36 11.22 11.73
CA ALA A 144 -58.20 11.80 10.68
C ALA A 144 -59.69 11.60 10.99
N ILE A 145 -60.10 10.39 11.38
CA ILE A 145 -61.49 10.07 11.75
C ILE A 145 -61.96 10.93 12.93
N LEU A 146 -61.11 11.08 13.95
CA LEU A 146 -61.42 11.90 15.13
C LEU A 146 -61.59 13.39 14.76
N ARG A 147 -60.74 13.92 13.89
CA ARG A 147 -60.88 15.30 13.38
C ARG A 147 -62.18 15.50 12.61
N ASP A 148 -62.55 14.55 11.74
CA ASP A 148 -63.80 14.61 10.97
C ASP A 148 -65.05 14.49 11.87
N ALA A 149 -64.98 13.66 12.91
CA ALA A 149 -66.05 13.55 13.91
C ALA A 149 -66.20 14.85 14.71
N ALA A 150 -65.09 15.45 15.15
CA ALA A 150 -65.09 16.72 15.86
C ALA A 150 -65.65 17.86 14.99
N ALA A 151 -65.25 17.95 13.72
CA ALA A 151 -65.77 18.95 12.79
C ALA A 151 -67.29 18.84 12.57
N ARG A 152 -67.81 17.60 12.44
CA ARG A 152 -69.25 17.35 12.32
C ARG A 152 -70.03 17.71 13.60
N ALA A 153 -69.47 17.42 14.77
CA ALA A 153 -70.09 17.77 16.04
C ALA A 153 -70.21 19.29 16.24
N VAL A 154 -69.17 20.06 15.86
CA VAL A 154 -69.19 21.53 15.95
C VAL A 154 -70.17 22.13 14.93
N GLY A 155 -70.22 21.60 13.70
CA GLY A 155 -71.13 22.08 12.66
C GLY A 155 -72.61 21.77 12.90
N SER A 156 -72.93 20.78 13.75
CA SER A 156 -74.30 20.44 14.16
C SER A 156 -74.83 21.30 15.31
N ALA A 157 -73.98 22.08 15.98
CA ALA A 157 -74.33 22.90 17.14
C ALA A 157 -74.49 24.39 16.81
N ALA A 158 -74.29 24.78 15.54
CA ALA A 158 -74.50 26.12 14.99
C ALA A 158 -75.77 26.16 14.14
#